data_AF-A0A933LK05-F1
#
_entry.id   AF-A0A933LK05-F1
#
_cell.length_a   1.000
_cell.length_b   1.000
_cell.length_c   1.000
_cell.angle_alpha   90.00
_cell.angle_beta   90.00
_cell.angle_gamma   90.00
#
_symmetry.space_group_name_H-M   'P 1'
#
loop_
_entity.id
_entity.type
_entity.pdbx_description
1 polymer ?
#
loop_
_entity_poly.entity_id
_entity_poly.type
_entity_poly.pdbx_seq_one_letter_code
_entity_poly.pdbx_strand_id
1 'polypeptide(L)' 'MADIPGDQWRIDEQFMRQALREAEAALDTEDVPVGAVVVHEGSVVGRGRN' A
#
# COMPACT_ATOMS: atom_id res chain seq x y z
N MET A 1 -24.18 2.72 5.04
CA MET A 1 -23.23 2.67 3.91
C MET A 1 -22.14 3.65 4.29
N ALA A 2 -20.97 3.17 4.71
CA ALA A 2 -19.96 3.97 5.41
C ALA A 2 -19.62 5.26 4.65
N ASP A 3 -19.49 6.36 5.40
CA ASP A 3 -19.03 7.65 4.88
C ASP A 3 -17.76 7.44 4.05
N ILE A 4 -17.80 7.80 2.77
CA ILE A 4 -16.60 7.93 1.93
C ILE A 4 -16.33 9.44 1.82
N PRO A 5 -15.53 10.04 2.72
CA PRO A 5 -14.97 11.35 2.46
C PRO A 5 -14.03 11.17 1.26
N GLY A 6 -14.32 11.81 0.13
CA GLY A 6 -13.55 11.65 -1.11
C GLY A 6 -12.04 11.89 -0.96
N ASP A 7 -11.62 12.57 0.11
CA ASP A 7 -10.23 12.80 0.46
C ASP A 7 -9.53 11.55 1.01
N GLN A 8 -10.23 10.73 1.81
CA GLN A 8 -9.64 9.51 2.37
C GLN A 8 -9.36 8.48 1.25
N TRP A 9 -10.28 8.35 0.29
CA TRP A 9 -10.08 7.49 -0.88
C TRP A 9 -8.81 7.85 -1.67
N ARG A 10 -8.58 9.14 -1.90
CA ARG A 10 -7.37 9.62 -2.62
C ARG A 10 -6.09 9.31 -1.85
N ILE A 11 -6.13 9.44 -0.52
CA ILE A 11 -4.99 9.13 0.36
C ILE A 11 -4.71 7.63 0.35
N ASP A 12 -5.75 6.81 0.51
CA ASP A 12 -5.66 5.35 0.48
C ASP A 12 -5.10 4.88 -0.88
N GLU A 13 -5.55 5.46 -1.99
CA GLU A 13 -5.05 5.12 -3.33
C GLU A 13 -3.55 5.43 -3.46
N GLN A 14 -3.07 6.56 -2.91
CA GLN A 14 -1.66 6.92 -2.93
C GLN A 14 -0.78 5.91 -2.17
N PHE A 15 -1.26 5.45 -1.01
CA PHE A 15 -0.55 4.44 -0.22
C PHE A 15 -0.66 3.05 -0.83
N MET A 16 -1.81 2.68 -1.40
CA MET A 16 -1.97 1.41 -2.12
C MET A 16 -1.05 1.31 -3.34
N ARG A 17 -0.79 2.41 -4.06
CA ARG A 17 0.23 2.42 -5.11
C ARG A 17 1.64 2.13 -4.60
N GLN A 18 1.95 2.46 -3.34
CA GLN A 18 3.23 2.07 -2.72
C GLN A 18 3.25 0.57 -2.41
N ALA A 19 2.17 0.03 -1.88
CA ALA A 19 2.05 -1.42 -1.63
C ALA A 19 2.18 -2.23 -2.92
N LEU A 20 1.57 -1.78 -4.02
CA LEU A 20 1.70 -2.44 -5.32
C LEU A 20 3.13 -2.46 -5.84
N ARG A 21 3.92 -1.41 -5.63
CA ARG A 21 5.35 -1.41 -6.00
C ARG A 21 6.16 -2.45 -5.23
N GLU A 22 5.84 -2.65 -3.95
CA GLU A 22 6.47 -3.71 -3.15
C GLU A 22 6.05 -5.10 -3.65
N ALA A 23 4.79 -5.27 -4.07
CA ALA A 23 4.30 -6.51 -4.69
C ALA A 23 4.95 -6.78 -6.06
N GLU A 24 5.16 -5.74 -6.88
CA GLU A 24 5.88 -5.84 -8.15
C GLU A 24 7.34 -6.25 -7.93
N ALA A 25 8.00 -5.73 -6.89
CA ALA A 25 9.36 -6.14 -6.55
C ALA A 25 9.46 -7.60 -6.06
N ALA A 26 8.37 -8.15 -5.52
CA ALA A 26 8.26 -9.55 -5.12
C ALA A 26 8.07 -10.52 -6.31
N LEU A 27 7.45 -10.06 -7.40
CA LEU A 27 7.36 -10.85 -8.64
C LEU A 27 8.74 -11.21 -9.19
N ASP A 28 9.73 -10.32 -9.01
CA ASP A 28 11.11 -10.56 -9.48
C ASP A 28 11.84 -11.64 -8.67
N THR A 29 11.30 -12.06 -7.51
CA THR A 29 11.92 -13.03 -6.60
C THR A 29 11.26 -14.42 -6.61
N GLU A 30 10.35 -14.71 -7.55
CA GLU A 30 9.57 -15.97 -7.62
C GLU A 30 8.69 -16.25 -6.37
N ASP A 31 8.56 -15.28 -5.48
CA ASP A 31 7.73 -15.34 -4.26
C ASP A 31 6.30 -14.84 -4.53
N VAL A 32 5.40 -14.98 -3.57
CA VAL A 32 4.01 -14.53 -3.74
C VAL A 32 3.98 -13.00 -3.83
N PRO A 33 3.43 -12.40 -4.91
CA PRO A 33 3.50 -10.95 -5.10
C PRO A 33 2.52 -10.21 -4.21
N VAL A 34 2.92 -10.04 -2.95
CA VAL A 34 2.18 -9.32 -1.92
C VAL A 34 3.07 -8.20 -1.43
N GLY A 35 2.50 -6.99 -1.39
CA GLY A 35 3.14 -5.82 -0.81
C GLY A 35 2.23 -5.16 0.21
N ALA A 36 2.83 -4.61 1.26
CA ALA A 36 2.13 -3.97 2.36
C ALA A 36 2.85 -2.68 2.78
N VAL A 37 2.06 -1.70 3.21
CA VAL A 37 2.55 -0.44 3.79
C VAL A 37 1.83 -0.16 5.10
N VAL A 38 2.57 0.35 6.08
CA VAL A 38 2.02 0.80 7.37
C VAL A 38 2.11 2.31 7.40
N VAL A 39 0.98 2.98 7.62
CA VAL A 39 0.88 4.44 7.66
C VAL A 39 0.50 4.88 9.07
N HIS A 40 1.22 5.86 9.60
CA HIS A 40 0.92 6.52 10.87
C HIS A 40 1.01 8.03 10.68
N GLU A 41 -0.02 8.75 11.09
CA GLU A 41 -0.09 10.23 10.99
C GLU A 41 0.22 10.77 9.58
N GLY A 42 -0.30 10.09 8.54
CA GLY A 42 -0.11 10.50 7.15
C GLY A 42 1.27 10.19 6.57
N SER A 43 2.13 9.48 7.32
CA SER A 43 3.47 9.09 6.89
C SER A 43 3.64 7.58 6.89
N VAL A 44 4.39 7.04 5.93
CA VAL A 44 4.72 5.61 5.88
C VAL A 44 5.80 5.31 6.91
N VAL A 45 5.49 4.44 7.86
CA VAL A 45 6.42 3.99 8.92
C VAL A 45 6.99 2.60 8.66
N GLY A 46 6.45 1.86 7.68
CA GLY A 46 6.94 0.55 7.30
C GLY A 46 6.47 0.12 5.92
N ARG A 47 7.30 -0.65 5.23
CA ARG A 47 7.00 -1.32 3.97
C ARG A 47 7.44 -2.78 4.07
N GLY A 48 6.69 -3.68 3.44
CA GLY A 48 7.02 -5.09 3.38
C GLY A 48 6.54 -5.71 2.07
N ARG A 49 7.24 -6.75 1.64
CA ARG A 49 6.82 -7.61 0.54
C ARG A 49 7.05 -9.07 0.94
N ASN A 50 6.22 -9.97 0.40
CA ASN A 50 6.50 -11.41 0.49
C ASN A 50 7.43 -11.81 -0.64
#